data_AF-A0A323UMT3-F1
#
_entry.id   AF-A0A323UMT3-F1
#
_cell.length_a   1.000
_cell.length_b   1.000
_cell.length_c   1.000
_cell.angle_alpha   90.00
_cell.angle_beta   90.00
_cell.angle_gamma   90.00
#
_symmetry.space_group_name_H-M   'P 1'
#
loop_
_entity.id
_entity.type
_entity.pdbx_description
1 polymer ?
#
loop_
_entity_poly.entity_id
_entity_poly.type
_entity_poly.pdbx_seq_one_letter_code
_entity_poly.pdbx_strand_id
1 'polypeptide(L)'
;MKRPSLYALAVLTLVGCQHAGKVPSGPVPVAGQTCPQWVHDRYQVQGPDGQFYRTWHPPIDPEYGCAFGHEHGDDPRTSLANPTLPPFGYINRQAGVDEPHEGFKVFVVNKGAVNDEGRVALASSRIVAHMGTGGVGRFTRQHHSLIFDLVAEDGHRVHLQGMADTKLAGSICERDERLNDGDPNNDIGRTVVTLPGTGCDVGSLYEIWTFSLDVGKAVAIASTAVFDPITVMDPADRSRLVLTKDVFPQAADPKGCDREAYHGPTYWYNGSGPTVFYTDAYGKPGGNLRQEVSNHTDIGIPMAHRADGELNQFKYHRPTCGPGIGARN
;
A
#
# COMPACT_ATOMS: atom_id res chain seq x y z
N MET A 1 29.77 46.26 55.92
CA MET A 1 29.72 44.82 56.26
C MET A 1 28.68 44.15 55.37
N LYS A 2 29.13 43.48 54.31
CA LYS A 2 28.29 42.77 53.33
C LYS A 2 28.20 41.29 53.75
N ARG A 3 26.99 40.76 53.91
CA ARG A 3 26.74 39.32 54.11
C ARG A 3 26.74 38.62 52.73
N PRO A 4 27.37 37.45 52.55
CA PRO A 4 27.25 36.70 51.31
C PRO A 4 26.00 35.81 51.34
N SER A 5 25.20 35.86 50.28
CA SER A 5 24.16 34.87 49.99
C SER A 5 24.80 33.64 49.33
N LEU A 6 24.66 32.48 49.95
CA LEU A 6 24.90 31.19 49.32
C LEU A 6 23.70 30.85 48.42
N TYR A 7 23.92 30.81 47.10
CA TYR A 7 23.03 30.14 46.17
C TYR A 7 23.43 28.67 46.08
N ALA A 8 22.56 27.78 46.57
CA ALA A 8 22.70 26.34 46.36
C ALA A 8 22.26 26.00 44.93
N LEU A 9 23.18 25.47 44.13
CA LEU A 9 22.91 24.91 42.81
C LEU A 9 22.29 23.52 43.01
N ALA A 10 21.00 23.37 42.75
CA ALA A 10 20.36 22.07 42.68
C ALA A 10 20.66 21.43 41.31
N VAL A 11 21.58 20.47 41.28
CA VAL A 11 21.83 19.62 40.12
C VAL A 11 20.71 18.57 40.08
N LEU A 12 19.75 18.73 39.17
CA LEU A 12 18.78 17.68 38.86
C LEU A 12 19.48 16.61 38.01
N THR A 13 19.88 15.50 38.64
CA THR A 13 20.23 14.28 37.92
C THR A 13 18.95 13.66 37.36
N LEU A 14 18.73 13.80 36.05
CA LEU A 14 17.78 12.99 35.30
C LEU A 14 18.28 11.55 35.26
N VAL A 15 17.82 10.74 36.22
CA VAL A 15 17.92 9.28 36.13
C VAL A 15 16.94 8.84 35.05
N GLY A 16 17.46 8.61 33.84
CA GLY A 16 16.70 7.97 32.78
C GLY A 16 16.33 6.55 33.21
N CYS A 17 15.02 6.28 33.32
CA CYS A 17 14.51 4.92 33.36
C CYS A 17 14.81 4.25 32.02
N GLN A 18 16.00 3.65 31.90
CA GLN A 18 16.25 2.63 30.90
C GLN A 18 15.33 1.45 31.20
N HIS A 19 14.18 1.38 30.53
CA HIS A 19 13.47 0.12 30.39
C HIS A 19 14.35 -0.77 29.51
N ALA A 20 15.27 -1.49 30.14
CA ALA A 20 15.89 -2.67 29.55
C ALA A 20 14.78 -3.71 29.37
N GLY A 21 14.04 -3.58 28.26
CA GLY A 21 13.08 -4.57 27.83
C GLY A 21 13.82 -5.90 27.68
N LYS A 22 13.35 -6.92 28.40
CA LYS A 22 13.87 -8.28 28.34
C LYS A 22 13.81 -8.73 26.88
N VAL A 23 14.95 -8.93 26.22
CA VAL A 23 14.99 -9.54 24.88
C VAL A 23 14.24 -10.87 25.00
N PRO A 24 13.19 -11.11 24.19
CA PRO A 24 12.43 -12.35 24.28
C PRO A 24 13.36 -13.55 24.11
N SER A 25 13.11 -14.64 24.83
CA SER A 25 13.84 -15.91 24.67
C SER A 25 13.49 -16.53 23.33
N GLY A 26 14.18 -16.09 22.27
CA GLY A 26 14.06 -16.61 20.92
C GLY A 26 15.43 -16.84 20.29
N PRO A 27 15.49 -17.40 19.07
CA PRO A 27 16.73 -17.52 18.32
C PRO A 27 17.45 -16.18 18.22
N VAL A 28 18.78 -16.19 18.33
CA VAL A 28 19.61 -15.00 18.14
C VAL A 28 19.52 -14.58 16.68
N PRO A 29 19.14 -13.32 16.37
CA PRO A 29 19.14 -12.82 15.00
C PRO A 29 20.54 -12.88 14.38
N VAL A 30 20.63 -13.32 13.12
CA VAL A 30 21.89 -13.38 12.38
C VAL A 30 21.75 -12.58 11.09
N ALA A 31 22.69 -11.67 10.84
CA ALA A 31 22.71 -10.86 9.63
C ALA A 31 22.71 -11.75 8.37
N GLY A 32 21.90 -11.39 7.38
CA GLY A 32 21.74 -12.16 6.14
C GLY A 32 20.90 -13.44 6.25
N GLN A 33 20.43 -13.81 7.45
CA GLN A 33 19.47 -14.91 7.64
C GLN A 33 18.05 -14.37 7.86
N THR A 34 17.06 -15.27 7.86
CA THR A 34 15.68 -14.91 8.20
C THR A 34 15.60 -14.39 9.63
N CYS A 35 14.90 -13.26 9.82
CA CYS A 35 14.65 -12.72 11.16
C CYS A 35 13.79 -13.68 12.00
N PRO A 36 14.12 -13.85 13.29
CA PRO A 36 13.22 -14.51 14.23
C PRO A 36 11.88 -13.79 14.31
N GLN A 37 10.80 -14.54 14.56
CA GLN A 37 9.44 -13.98 14.64
C GLN A 37 9.32 -12.81 15.63
N TRP A 38 9.98 -12.90 16.79
CA TRP A 38 9.94 -11.83 17.79
C TRP A 38 10.53 -10.50 17.30
N VAL A 39 11.47 -10.53 16.35
CA VAL A 39 12.01 -9.31 15.72
C VAL A 39 10.95 -8.67 14.84
N HIS A 40 10.24 -9.49 14.07
CA HIS A 40 9.14 -9.08 13.20
C HIS A 40 7.95 -8.53 14.00
N ASP A 41 7.61 -9.16 15.14
CA ASP A 41 6.50 -8.74 16.01
C ASP A 41 6.70 -7.36 16.69
N ARG A 42 7.92 -6.78 16.61
CA ARG A 42 8.17 -5.40 17.07
C ARG A 42 7.55 -4.35 16.16
N TYR A 43 7.29 -4.70 14.90
CA TYR A 43 6.73 -3.78 13.90
C TYR A 43 5.22 -3.76 14.01
N GLN A 44 4.75 -3.06 15.04
CA GLN A 44 3.34 -2.87 15.33
C GLN A 44 3.02 -1.42 15.69
N VAL A 45 1.79 -1.01 15.38
CA VAL A 45 1.23 0.29 15.78
C VAL A 45 -0.14 0.11 16.39
N GLN A 46 -0.52 1.04 17.26
CA GLN A 46 -1.86 1.05 17.81
C GLN A 46 -2.83 1.66 16.78
N GLY A 47 -3.88 0.92 16.43
CA GLY A 47 -4.95 1.40 15.57
C GLY A 47 -5.94 2.31 16.31
N PRO A 48 -6.89 2.94 15.59
CA PRO A 48 -7.89 3.84 16.19
C PRO A 48 -8.80 3.20 17.25
N ASP A 49 -8.93 1.87 17.25
CA ASP A 49 -9.69 1.10 18.22
C ASP A 49 -8.88 0.72 19.48
N GLY A 50 -7.65 1.23 19.60
CA GLY A 50 -6.75 0.97 20.72
C GLY A 50 -6.04 -0.38 20.65
N GLN A 51 -6.22 -1.16 19.59
CA GLN A 51 -5.62 -2.48 19.42
C GLN A 51 -4.30 -2.38 18.66
N PHE A 52 -3.38 -3.32 18.87
CA PHE A 52 -2.12 -3.36 18.13
C PHE A 52 -2.29 -4.13 16.82
N TYR A 53 -1.73 -3.56 15.75
CA TYR A 53 -1.71 -4.11 14.40
C TYR A 53 -0.29 -4.17 13.91
N ARG A 54 0.03 -5.19 13.10
CA ARG A 54 1.28 -5.21 12.34
C ARG A 54 1.37 -3.96 11.45
N THR A 55 2.56 -3.50 11.15
CA THR A 55 2.78 -2.31 10.33
C THR A 55 3.99 -2.48 9.41
N TRP A 56 4.31 -1.44 8.67
CA TRP A 56 5.46 -1.42 7.77
C TRP A 56 6.78 -1.68 8.52
N HIS A 57 7.63 -2.48 7.89
CA HIS A 57 9.03 -2.67 8.23
C HIS A 57 9.89 -2.61 6.96
N PRO A 58 11.19 -2.22 7.07
CA PRO A 58 12.11 -2.38 5.95
C PRO A 58 12.33 -3.87 5.63
N PRO A 59 12.80 -4.26 4.44
CA PRO A 59 13.03 -5.67 4.09
C PRO A 59 14.08 -6.36 4.96
N ILE A 60 15.07 -5.57 5.41
CA ILE A 60 16.15 -5.97 6.31
C ILE A 60 16.00 -5.19 7.62
N ASP A 61 16.02 -5.88 8.75
CA ASP A 61 16.00 -5.23 10.05
C ASP A 61 17.26 -4.37 10.25
N PRO A 62 17.14 -3.07 10.57
CA PRO A 62 18.29 -2.17 10.65
C PRO A 62 19.17 -2.40 11.88
N GLU A 63 18.67 -3.09 12.92
CA GLU A 63 19.42 -3.38 14.14
C GLU A 63 20.21 -4.68 14.02
N TYR A 64 19.59 -5.72 13.46
CA TYR A 64 20.16 -7.07 13.41
C TYR A 64 20.69 -7.49 12.02
N GLY A 65 20.33 -6.78 10.96
CA GLY A 65 20.72 -7.12 9.58
C GLY A 65 20.11 -8.42 9.04
N CYS A 66 19.16 -9.03 9.77
CA CYS A 66 18.39 -10.19 9.30
C CYS A 66 17.30 -9.74 8.32
N ALA A 67 16.80 -10.66 7.49
CA ALA A 67 15.79 -10.40 6.47
C ALA A 67 14.41 -10.91 6.88
N PHE A 68 13.34 -10.16 6.59
CA PHE A 68 11.97 -10.59 6.86
C PHE A 68 11.38 -11.53 5.81
N GLY A 69 12.07 -11.73 4.68
CA GLY A 69 11.59 -12.56 3.59
C GLY A 69 10.56 -11.88 2.67
N HIS A 70 10.13 -10.67 3.02
CA HIS A 70 9.18 -9.87 2.26
C HIS A 70 9.43 -8.37 2.49
N GLU A 71 8.80 -7.52 1.68
CA GLU A 71 8.88 -6.07 1.69
C GLU A 71 7.48 -5.43 1.65
N HIS A 72 7.39 -4.18 2.08
CA HIS A 72 6.13 -3.42 2.11
C HIS A 72 6.18 -2.13 1.30
N GLY A 73 7.18 -1.94 0.45
CA GLY A 73 7.38 -0.74 -0.35
C GLY A 73 7.99 0.42 0.39
N ASP A 74 7.63 1.62 -0.03
CA ASP A 74 8.21 2.86 0.45
C ASP A 74 8.00 3.02 1.96
N ASP A 75 8.97 3.61 2.66
CA ASP A 75 8.80 3.95 4.07
C ASP A 75 7.68 5.00 4.22
N PRO A 76 6.55 4.68 4.90
CA PRO A 76 5.42 5.59 5.03
C PRO A 76 5.80 6.94 5.64
N ARG A 77 6.84 6.97 6.48
CA ARG A 77 7.32 8.17 7.18
C ARG A 77 7.89 9.22 6.24
N THR A 78 8.21 8.84 5.01
CA THR A 78 8.73 9.75 3.98
C THR A 78 7.62 10.51 3.26
N SER A 79 6.35 10.14 3.45
CA SER A 79 5.22 10.78 2.78
C SER A 79 4.94 12.17 3.35
N LEU A 80 4.86 13.15 2.45
CA LEU A 80 4.38 14.50 2.76
C LEU A 80 2.85 14.59 2.81
N ALA A 81 2.13 13.58 2.34
CA ALA A 81 0.68 13.49 2.49
C ALA A 81 0.30 12.97 3.88
N ASN A 82 0.96 11.91 4.34
CA ASN A 82 0.74 11.33 5.66
C ASN A 82 1.95 10.48 6.11
N PRO A 83 2.75 10.93 7.10
CA PRO A 83 3.93 10.20 7.55
C PRO A 83 3.65 9.12 8.61
N THR A 84 2.38 8.90 8.98
CA THR A 84 2.03 7.94 10.05
C THR A 84 2.21 6.50 9.58
N LEU A 85 2.65 5.61 10.47
CA LEU A 85 2.73 4.18 10.15
C LEU A 85 1.32 3.57 10.05
N PRO A 86 0.96 2.91 8.94
CA PRO A 86 -0.38 2.36 8.74
C PRO A 86 -0.60 1.09 9.58
N PRO A 87 -1.76 0.94 10.26
CA PRO A 87 -2.11 -0.29 10.97
C PRO A 87 -2.61 -1.36 9.98
N PHE A 88 -1.72 -2.23 9.49
CA PHE A 88 -2.09 -3.30 8.56
C PHE A 88 -3.06 -4.29 9.23
N GLY A 89 -4.20 -4.52 8.58
CA GLY A 89 -5.29 -5.35 9.12
C GLY A 89 -6.39 -4.59 9.86
N TYR A 90 -6.25 -3.28 10.13
CA TYR A 90 -7.30 -2.52 10.80
C TYR A 90 -8.60 -2.48 9.99
N ILE A 91 -8.51 -2.17 8.70
CA ILE A 91 -9.66 -2.15 7.77
C ILE A 91 -10.29 -3.54 7.70
N ASN A 92 -9.47 -4.59 7.60
CA ASN A 92 -9.87 -5.99 7.52
C ASN A 92 -10.70 -6.41 8.72
N ARG A 93 -10.30 -5.99 9.92
CA ARG A 93 -11.06 -6.22 11.14
C ARG A 93 -12.42 -5.55 11.10
N GLN A 94 -12.52 -4.32 10.58
CA GLN A 94 -13.82 -3.65 10.43
C GLN A 94 -14.72 -4.35 9.39
N ALA A 95 -14.12 -4.98 8.37
CA ALA A 95 -14.82 -5.74 7.35
C ALA A 95 -15.12 -7.20 7.74
N GLY A 96 -14.52 -7.73 8.81
CA GLY A 96 -14.63 -9.14 9.16
C GLY A 96 -13.92 -10.08 8.18
N VAL A 97 -12.89 -9.59 7.48
CA VAL A 97 -12.08 -10.38 6.55
C VAL A 97 -10.63 -10.45 7.04
N ASP A 98 -9.85 -11.36 6.46
CA ASP A 98 -8.42 -11.48 6.75
C ASP A 98 -7.59 -11.28 5.49
N GLU A 99 -6.49 -10.54 5.60
CA GLU A 99 -5.52 -10.32 4.53
C GLU A 99 -4.11 -10.59 5.08
N PRO A 100 -3.29 -11.39 4.37
CA PRO A 100 -1.94 -11.71 4.82
C PRO A 100 -1.06 -10.46 4.88
N HIS A 101 -0.19 -10.40 5.89
CA HIS A 101 0.61 -9.23 6.20
C HIS A 101 1.56 -8.85 5.07
N GLU A 102 2.22 -9.85 4.47
CA GLU A 102 3.16 -9.68 3.37
C GLU A 102 2.52 -8.97 2.16
N GLY A 103 1.20 -9.08 1.99
CA GLY A 103 0.49 -8.43 0.88
C GLY A 103 0.30 -6.92 1.03
N PHE A 104 0.54 -6.31 2.19
CA PHE A 104 0.40 -4.86 2.35
C PHE A 104 1.58 -4.13 1.72
N LYS A 105 1.33 -3.33 0.67
CA LYS A 105 2.33 -2.54 -0.03
C LYS A 105 2.03 -1.04 0.10
N VAL A 106 3.09 -0.26 0.25
CA VAL A 106 3.06 1.20 0.42
C VAL A 106 3.78 1.86 -0.75
N PHE A 107 3.12 2.85 -1.35
CA PHE A 107 3.65 3.66 -2.43
C PHE A 107 3.58 5.13 -2.04
N VAL A 108 4.71 5.81 -2.09
CA VAL A 108 4.82 7.22 -1.72
C VAL A 108 5.28 8.04 -2.92
N VAL A 109 4.49 9.05 -3.27
CA VAL A 109 4.87 10.08 -4.23
C VAL A 109 4.80 11.42 -3.51
N ASN A 110 5.92 12.11 -3.43
CA ASN A 110 5.96 13.48 -2.92
C ASN A 110 5.92 14.46 -4.09
N LYS A 111 5.30 15.63 -3.89
CA LYS A 111 5.32 16.72 -4.86
C LYS A 111 6.75 16.99 -5.33
N GLY A 112 6.93 17.19 -6.63
CA GLY A 112 8.22 17.44 -7.26
C GLY A 112 9.01 16.17 -7.59
N ALA A 113 8.54 14.98 -7.19
CA ALA A 113 9.08 13.72 -7.69
C ALA A 113 8.96 13.67 -9.23
N VAL A 114 9.99 13.15 -9.89
CA VAL A 114 10.02 12.98 -11.35
C VAL A 114 9.99 11.49 -11.65
N ASN A 115 9.08 11.06 -12.52
CA ASN A 115 8.98 9.66 -12.94
C ASN A 115 9.95 9.34 -14.10
N ASP A 116 9.95 8.07 -14.52
CA ASP A 116 10.70 7.50 -15.64
C ASP A 116 10.35 8.11 -17.02
N GLU A 117 9.25 8.84 -17.12
CA GLU A 117 8.78 9.51 -18.34
C GLU A 117 9.07 11.03 -18.33
N GLY A 118 9.73 11.54 -17.29
CA GLY A 118 10.01 12.96 -17.10
C GLY A 118 8.81 13.81 -16.67
N ARG A 119 7.73 13.19 -16.18
CA ARG A 119 6.58 13.88 -15.58
C ARG A 119 6.90 14.28 -14.15
N VAL A 120 6.41 15.43 -13.73
CA VAL A 120 6.61 15.96 -12.36
C VAL A 120 5.32 15.82 -11.56
N ALA A 121 5.39 15.24 -10.36
CA ALA A 121 4.26 15.14 -9.44
C ALA A 121 3.86 16.53 -8.92
N LEU A 122 2.58 16.86 -9.03
CA LEU A 122 2.01 18.15 -8.59
C LEU A 122 1.44 18.09 -7.17
N ALA A 123 1.07 16.90 -6.71
CA ALA A 123 0.57 16.64 -5.37
C ALA A 123 1.46 15.61 -4.66
N SER A 124 1.39 15.59 -3.33
CA SER A 124 1.93 14.48 -2.54
C SER A 124 0.81 13.49 -2.26
N SER A 125 1.09 12.20 -2.37
CA SER A 125 0.13 11.14 -2.10
C SER A 125 0.79 9.89 -1.54
N ARG A 126 -0.01 9.07 -0.88
CA ARG A 126 0.37 7.76 -0.35
C ARG A 126 -0.73 6.77 -0.63
N ILE A 127 -0.36 5.62 -1.19
CA ILE A 127 -1.23 4.46 -1.33
C ILE A 127 -0.73 3.40 -0.36
N VAL A 128 -1.63 2.84 0.44
CA VAL A 128 -1.40 1.60 1.19
C VAL A 128 -2.44 0.62 0.70
N ALA A 129 -2.03 -0.42 -0.03
CA ALA A 129 -2.94 -1.37 -0.63
C ALA A 129 -2.56 -2.79 -0.22
N HIS A 130 -3.55 -3.65 -0.02
CA HIS A 130 -3.30 -5.09 0.00
C HIS A 130 -3.28 -5.65 -1.43
N MET A 131 -2.10 -6.10 -1.84
CA MET A 131 -1.80 -6.68 -3.14
C MET A 131 -0.68 -7.72 -2.97
N GLY A 132 -1.02 -8.89 -2.45
CA GLY A 132 -0.05 -9.98 -2.26
C GLY A 132 0.08 -10.88 -3.49
N THR A 133 1.23 -10.87 -4.18
CA THR A 133 1.44 -11.71 -5.39
C THR A 133 1.66 -13.20 -5.11
N GLY A 134 1.81 -13.58 -3.84
CA GLY A 134 2.04 -14.95 -3.41
C GLY A 134 0.78 -15.78 -3.12
N GLY A 135 -0.40 -15.15 -2.97
CA GLY A 135 -1.62 -15.82 -2.49
C GLY A 135 -2.78 -15.84 -3.48
N VAL A 136 -3.58 -16.91 -3.49
CA VAL A 136 -4.74 -17.08 -4.40
C VAL A 136 -5.97 -16.22 -4.05
N GLY A 137 -6.00 -15.64 -2.84
CA GLY A 137 -7.06 -14.71 -2.42
C GLY A 137 -7.24 -13.55 -3.40
N ARG A 138 -6.15 -13.19 -4.06
CA ARG A 138 -6.05 -12.12 -5.05
C ARG A 138 -6.79 -12.41 -6.36
N PHE A 139 -7.07 -13.68 -6.67
CA PHE A 139 -7.87 -14.10 -7.82
C PHE A 139 -9.35 -14.32 -7.48
N THR A 140 -9.66 -14.50 -6.19
CA THR A 140 -10.94 -15.05 -5.73
C THR A 140 -11.77 -14.07 -4.89
N ARG A 141 -11.17 -13.02 -4.34
CA ARG A 141 -11.86 -12.00 -3.54
C ARG A 141 -11.95 -10.71 -4.30
N GLN A 142 -13.09 -10.03 -4.34
CA GLN A 142 -13.24 -8.78 -5.10
C GLN A 142 -12.69 -7.54 -4.37
N HIS A 143 -12.79 -7.50 -3.04
CA HIS A 143 -12.44 -6.30 -2.28
C HIS A 143 -11.14 -6.47 -1.52
N HIS A 144 -10.32 -5.44 -1.50
CA HIS A 144 -9.04 -5.41 -0.80
C HIS A 144 -8.85 -4.10 -0.04
N SER A 145 -8.09 -4.14 1.06
CA SER A 145 -7.88 -2.93 1.86
C SER A 145 -7.07 -1.87 1.10
N LEU A 146 -7.52 -0.62 1.23
CA LEU A 146 -6.89 0.57 0.66
C LEU A 146 -6.88 1.69 1.70
N ILE A 147 -5.74 2.37 1.85
CA ILE A 147 -5.63 3.72 2.38
C ILE A 147 -5.09 4.60 1.25
N PHE A 148 -5.76 5.72 0.98
CA PHE A 148 -5.33 6.71 0.02
C PHE A 148 -5.23 8.07 0.70
N ASP A 149 -4.02 8.61 0.80
CA ASP A 149 -3.76 9.96 1.28
C ASP A 149 -3.33 10.83 0.10
N LEU A 150 -3.81 12.07 0.05
CA LEU A 150 -3.39 13.07 -0.92
C LEU A 150 -3.42 14.45 -0.28
N VAL A 151 -2.40 15.26 -0.59
CA VAL A 151 -2.33 16.69 -0.26
C VAL A 151 -1.79 17.44 -1.48
N ALA A 152 -2.54 18.42 -1.96
CA ALA A 152 -2.15 19.35 -3.01
C ALA A 152 -2.12 20.79 -2.48
N GLU A 153 -1.40 21.67 -3.19
CA GLU A 153 -1.17 23.06 -2.74
C GLU A 153 -2.39 23.97 -2.83
N ASP A 154 -3.32 23.64 -3.71
CA ASP A 154 -4.59 24.37 -3.88
C ASP A 154 -5.62 24.03 -2.79
N GLY A 155 -5.20 23.28 -1.77
CA GLY A 155 -6.01 22.92 -0.61
C GLY A 155 -6.79 21.62 -0.76
N HIS A 156 -6.68 20.92 -1.89
CA HIS A 156 -7.20 19.55 -2.00
C HIS A 156 -6.47 18.63 -1.03
N ARG A 157 -7.25 17.92 -0.21
CA ARG A 157 -6.76 16.86 0.66
C ARG A 157 -7.78 15.74 0.78
N VAL A 158 -7.29 14.52 0.79
CA VAL A 158 -8.07 13.35 1.19
C VAL A 158 -7.24 12.42 2.08
N HIS A 159 -7.92 11.78 3.02
CA HIS A 159 -7.51 10.56 3.69
C HIS A 159 -8.70 9.62 3.60
N LEU A 160 -8.62 8.65 2.70
CA LEU A 160 -9.63 7.62 2.53
C LEU A 160 -9.10 6.28 3.02
N GLN A 161 -9.93 5.51 3.72
CA GLN A 161 -9.60 4.14 4.11
C GLN A 161 -10.81 3.22 4.02
N GLY A 162 -10.63 2.01 3.49
CA GLY A 162 -11.71 1.04 3.32
C GLY A 162 -11.31 -0.17 2.48
N MET A 163 -12.26 -1.07 2.27
CA MET A 163 -12.21 -2.19 1.35
C MET A 163 -12.58 -1.68 -0.04
N ALA A 164 -11.58 -1.35 -0.84
CA ALA A 164 -11.76 -0.88 -2.21
C ALA A 164 -12.21 -2.03 -3.11
N ASP A 165 -13.06 -1.70 -4.08
CA ASP A 165 -13.48 -2.62 -5.13
C ASP A 165 -12.34 -2.76 -6.15
N THR A 166 -11.84 -3.99 -6.31
CA THR A 166 -10.81 -4.35 -7.30
C THR A 166 -11.38 -5.16 -8.47
N LYS A 167 -12.71 -5.22 -8.56
CA LYS A 167 -13.48 -5.93 -9.58
C LYS A 167 -13.06 -7.39 -9.73
N LEU A 168 -13.31 -7.99 -10.90
CA LEU A 168 -12.91 -9.36 -11.18
C LEU A 168 -11.41 -9.45 -11.51
N ALA A 169 -10.82 -10.60 -11.18
CA ALA A 169 -9.53 -11.00 -11.74
C ALA A 169 -9.73 -11.64 -13.11
N GLY A 170 -8.84 -11.35 -14.05
CA GLY A 170 -8.87 -11.86 -15.42
C GLY A 170 -7.55 -11.58 -16.14
N SER A 171 -7.36 -12.16 -17.31
CA SER A 171 -6.22 -11.84 -18.17
C SER A 171 -6.48 -10.61 -19.04
N ILE A 172 -5.42 -10.06 -19.66
CA ILE A 172 -5.57 -8.96 -20.62
C ILE A 172 -6.39 -9.38 -21.86
N CYS A 173 -6.39 -10.67 -22.20
CA CYS A 173 -7.07 -11.21 -23.38
C CYS A 173 -8.55 -11.55 -23.12
N GLU A 174 -9.00 -11.50 -21.87
CA GLU A 174 -10.41 -11.72 -21.51
C GLU A 174 -11.27 -10.46 -21.72
N ARG A 175 -10.64 -9.29 -21.86
CA ARG A 175 -11.38 -8.05 -22.10
C ARG A 175 -11.91 -8.00 -23.53
N ASP A 176 -13.21 -7.69 -23.69
CA ASP A 176 -13.79 -7.41 -25.01
C ASP A 176 -13.56 -5.94 -25.36
N GLU A 177 -12.69 -5.68 -26.35
CA GLU A 177 -12.36 -4.34 -26.83
C GLU A 177 -13.58 -3.57 -27.37
N ARG A 178 -14.69 -4.25 -27.67
CA ARG A 178 -15.95 -3.60 -28.11
C ARG A 178 -16.77 -3.06 -26.95
N LEU A 179 -16.50 -3.51 -25.72
CA LEU A 179 -17.21 -3.10 -24.52
C LEU A 179 -16.41 -2.01 -23.80
N ASN A 180 -17.11 -1.03 -23.23
CA ASN A 180 -16.45 -0.03 -22.41
C ASN A 180 -16.07 -0.60 -21.03
N ASP A 181 -15.14 0.05 -20.32
CA ASP A 181 -14.69 -0.36 -18.97
C ASP A 181 -15.80 -0.30 -17.91
N GLY A 182 -16.95 0.31 -18.22
CA GLY A 182 -18.12 0.36 -17.33
C GLY A 182 -19.10 -0.79 -17.55
N ASP A 183 -18.87 -1.65 -18.54
CA ASP A 183 -19.72 -2.82 -18.80
C ASP A 183 -19.42 -3.91 -17.76
N PRO A 184 -20.41 -4.42 -17.01
CA PRO A 184 -20.21 -5.52 -16.07
C PRO A 184 -19.61 -6.78 -16.71
N ASN A 185 -19.78 -6.97 -18.02
CA ASN A 185 -19.19 -8.07 -18.78
C ASN A 185 -17.72 -7.84 -19.12
N ASN A 186 -17.18 -6.65 -18.86
CA ASN A 186 -15.77 -6.26 -19.05
C ASN A 186 -15.12 -5.77 -17.73
N ASP A 187 -15.71 -6.12 -16.58
CA ASP A 187 -15.33 -5.62 -15.23
C ASP A 187 -14.08 -6.31 -14.66
N ILE A 188 -13.00 -6.39 -15.46
CA ILE A 188 -11.70 -6.93 -15.04
C ILE A 188 -10.85 -5.79 -14.48
N GLY A 189 -10.90 -5.59 -13.16
CA GLY A 189 -10.11 -4.58 -12.45
C GLY A 189 -8.76 -5.11 -11.99
N ARG A 190 -8.55 -6.43 -12.05
CA ARG A 190 -7.25 -7.06 -11.81
C ARG A 190 -6.84 -7.90 -12.99
N THR A 191 -5.91 -7.35 -13.74
CA THR A 191 -5.35 -8.00 -14.92
C THR A 191 -4.10 -8.74 -14.51
N VAL A 192 -4.13 -10.07 -14.60
CA VAL A 192 -3.05 -10.97 -14.14
C VAL A 192 -2.57 -11.85 -15.27
N VAL A 193 -1.27 -12.16 -15.26
CA VAL A 193 -0.72 -13.18 -16.15
C VAL A 193 -1.33 -14.56 -15.83
N THR A 194 -1.64 -15.32 -16.87
CA THR A 194 -2.21 -16.68 -16.77
C THR A 194 -1.18 -17.75 -17.12
N LEU A 195 -1.54 -19.01 -16.89
CA LEU A 195 -0.78 -20.16 -17.38
C LEU A 195 -0.50 -20.07 -18.90
N PRO A 196 0.69 -20.49 -19.37
CA PRO A 196 0.96 -20.64 -20.80
C PRO A 196 -0.05 -21.58 -21.48
N GLY A 197 -0.43 -21.27 -22.72
CA GLY A 197 -1.32 -22.10 -23.53
C GLY A 197 -2.80 -22.00 -23.17
N THR A 198 -3.20 -21.07 -22.29
CA THR A 198 -4.62 -20.81 -21.96
C THR A 198 -5.29 -19.80 -22.88
N GLY A 199 -4.68 -19.50 -24.03
CA GLY A 199 -5.20 -18.53 -25.01
C GLY A 199 -4.86 -17.07 -24.72
N CYS A 200 -4.04 -16.80 -23.70
CA CYS A 200 -3.50 -15.47 -23.42
C CYS A 200 -1.98 -15.52 -23.20
N ASP A 201 -1.24 -15.80 -24.27
CA ASP A 201 0.21 -15.87 -24.24
C ASP A 201 0.82 -14.48 -24.44
N VAL A 202 1.43 -13.96 -23.39
CA VAL A 202 2.02 -12.61 -23.33
C VAL A 202 3.54 -12.69 -23.19
N GLY A 203 4.25 -11.69 -23.74
CA GLY A 203 5.71 -11.62 -23.67
C GLY A 203 6.27 -11.08 -22.35
N SER A 204 5.43 -10.50 -21.51
CA SER A 204 5.81 -9.92 -20.22
C SER A 204 4.97 -10.52 -19.09
N LEU A 205 5.58 -10.64 -17.91
CA LEU A 205 4.84 -10.92 -16.69
C LEU A 205 4.23 -9.63 -16.16
N TYR A 206 3.01 -9.73 -15.65
CA TYR A 206 2.34 -8.60 -15.04
C TYR A 206 1.25 -9.06 -14.06
N GLU A 207 0.98 -8.19 -13.12
CA GLU A 207 -0.17 -8.22 -12.25
C GLU A 207 -0.55 -6.76 -11.98
N ILE A 208 -1.66 -6.30 -12.55
CA ILE A 208 -2.10 -4.89 -12.55
C ILE A 208 -3.47 -4.81 -11.91
N TRP A 209 -3.61 -3.94 -10.93
CA TRP A 209 -4.79 -3.80 -10.09
C TRP A 209 -5.30 -2.38 -10.16
N THR A 210 -6.61 -2.22 -10.25
CA THR A 210 -7.31 -0.96 -10.02
C THR A 210 -8.13 -1.08 -8.75
N PHE A 211 -7.94 -0.14 -7.84
CA PHE A 211 -8.69 0.02 -6.61
C PHE A 211 -9.63 1.21 -6.76
N SER A 212 -10.91 1.01 -6.49
CA SER A 212 -11.90 2.08 -6.40
C SER A 212 -12.51 2.11 -5.01
N LEU A 213 -12.37 3.23 -4.32
CA LEU A 213 -12.97 3.44 -3.00
C LEU A 213 -13.84 4.70 -3.01
N ASP A 214 -15.16 4.49 -2.96
CA ASP A 214 -16.17 5.53 -2.83
C ASP A 214 -16.63 5.65 -1.37
N VAL A 215 -16.45 6.82 -0.77
CA VAL A 215 -16.91 7.14 0.60
C VAL A 215 -18.09 8.13 0.61
N GLY A 216 -18.78 8.26 -0.52
CA GLY A 216 -19.91 9.16 -0.77
C GLY A 216 -19.53 10.63 -0.98
N LYS A 217 -18.42 11.07 -0.38
CA LYS A 217 -17.91 12.45 -0.47
C LYS A 217 -16.68 12.61 -1.34
N ALA A 218 -15.99 11.51 -1.60
CA ALA A 218 -14.90 11.44 -2.54
C ALA A 218 -14.79 10.01 -3.06
N VAL A 219 -14.22 9.87 -4.25
CA VAL A 219 -13.82 8.59 -4.82
C VAL A 219 -12.33 8.67 -5.09
N ALA A 220 -11.55 7.76 -4.49
CA ALA A 220 -10.17 7.56 -4.89
C ALA A 220 -10.10 6.36 -5.84
N ILE A 221 -9.48 6.58 -6.99
CA ILE A 221 -9.02 5.51 -7.87
C ILE A 221 -7.51 5.50 -7.78
N ALA A 222 -6.95 4.32 -7.53
CA ALA A 222 -5.52 4.09 -7.54
C ALA A 222 -5.25 2.78 -8.28
N SER A 223 -4.15 2.71 -9.00
CA SER A 223 -3.73 1.44 -9.60
C SER A 223 -2.33 1.06 -9.14
N THR A 224 -2.08 -0.22 -9.00
CA THR A 224 -0.77 -0.77 -8.66
C THR A 224 -0.44 -1.89 -9.61
N ALA A 225 0.84 -2.05 -9.93
CA ALA A 225 1.33 -3.09 -10.82
C ALA A 225 2.58 -3.75 -10.25
N VAL A 226 2.73 -5.02 -10.56
CA VAL A 226 3.91 -5.85 -10.28
C VAL A 226 4.32 -6.54 -11.58
N PHE A 227 5.60 -6.47 -11.95
CA PHE A 227 6.12 -7.04 -13.20
C PHE A 227 6.96 -8.31 -13.01
N ASP A 228 7.09 -8.76 -11.76
CA ASP A 228 7.68 -10.04 -11.37
C ASP A 228 6.78 -10.81 -10.39
N PRO A 229 5.48 -11.04 -10.70
CA PRO A 229 4.56 -11.67 -9.76
C PRO A 229 5.02 -13.09 -9.37
N ILE A 230 4.89 -13.43 -8.09
CA ILE A 230 5.36 -14.71 -7.53
C ILE A 230 4.57 -15.92 -8.06
N THR A 231 3.27 -15.75 -8.29
CA THR A 231 2.39 -16.79 -8.83
C THR A 231 1.60 -16.28 -10.02
N VAL A 232 0.99 -17.19 -10.80
CA VAL A 232 0.14 -16.88 -11.94
C VAL A 232 -1.25 -17.48 -11.77
N MET A 233 -2.23 -16.99 -12.53
CA MET A 233 -3.60 -17.48 -12.48
C MET A 233 -3.78 -18.72 -13.37
N ASP A 234 -4.35 -19.79 -12.80
CA ASP A 234 -4.95 -20.87 -13.58
C ASP A 234 -6.41 -20.49 -13.88
N PRO A 235 -6.77 -20.15 -15.14
CA PRO A 235 -8.12 -19.72 -15.46
C PRO A 235 -9.16 -20.83 -15.31
N ALA A 236 -8.75 -22.11 -15.33
CA ALA A 236 -9.65 -23.25 -15.10
C ALA A 236 -9.88 -23.51 -13.60
N ASP A 237 -8.93 -23.12 -12.73
CA ASP A 237 -9.03 -23.22 -11.27
C ASP A 237 -8.31 -22.06 -10.58
N ARG A 238 -9.06 -20.98 -10.31
CA ARG A 238 -8.53 -19.77 -9.66
C ARG A 238 -8.12 -19.97 -8.19
N SER A 239 -8.41 -21.13 -7.60
CA SER A 239 -7.99 -21.47 -6.24
C SER A 239 -6.63 -22.17 -6.20
N ARG A 240 -6.12 -22.59 -7.37
CA ARG A 240 -4.84 -23.28 -7.49
C ARG A 240 -3.68 -22.31 -7.34
N LEU A 241 -2.75 -22.66 -6.45
CA LEU A 241 -1.48 -21.95 -6.31
C LEU A 241 -0.49 -22.44 -7.36
N VAL A 242 -0.12 -21.58 -8.32
CA VAL A 242 0.90 -21.89 -9.35
C VAL A 242 2.03 -20.88 -9.27
N LEU A 243 3.25 -21.32 -8.93
CA LEU A 243 4.41 -20.44 -8.90
C LEU A 243 4.83 -20.06 -10.33
N THR A 244 5.10 -18.78 -10.55
CA THR A 244 5.49 -18.27 -11.88
C THR A 244 6.74 -18.96 -12.41
N LYS A 245 7.75 -19.16 -11.55
CA LYS A 245 9.01 -19.84 -11.90
C LYS A 245 8.84 -21.27 -12.42
N ASP A 246 7.73 -21.93 -12.07
CA ASP A 246 7.49 -23.34 -12.45
C ASP A 246 6.88 -23.46 -13.85
N VAL A 247 6.28 -22.39 -14.38
CA VAL A 247 5.58 -22.37 -15.68
C VAL A 247 6.14 -21.36 -16.67
N PHE A 248 6.89 -20.36 -16.19
CA PHE A 248 7.66 -19.41 -17.00
C PHE A 248 9.15 -19.56 -16.66
N PRO A 249 9.87 -20.53 -17.27
CA PRO A 249 11.28 -20.80 -16.93
C PRO A 249 12.23 -19.64 -17.25
N GLN A 250 11.82 -18.71 -18.12
CA GLN A 250 12.54 -17.46 -18.40
C GLN A 250 12.45 -16.44 -17.25
N ALA A 251 11.48 -16.60 -16.35
CA ALA A 251 11.30 -15.70 -15.22
C ALA A 251 12.28 -16.08 -14.11
N ALA A 252 13.34 -15.28 -13.94
CA ALA A 252 14.32 -15.46 -12.89
C ALA A 252 13.65 -15.26 -11.51
N ASP A 253 13.33 -16.37 -10.83
CA ASP A 253 12.78 -16.47 -9.45
C ASP A 253 12.01 -15.23 -8.96
N PRO A 254 10.80 -14.98 -9.50
CA PRO A 254 10.05 -13.74 -9.29
C PRO A 254 9.74 -13.49 -7.82
N LYS A 255 9.86 -12.22 -7.39
CA LYS A 255 9.78 -11.81 -5.98
C LYS A 255 8.66 -10.82 -5.70
N GLY A 256 7.93 -10.38 -6.71
CA GLY A 256 6.84 -9.43 -6.59
C GLY A 256 7.27 -8.04 -6.11
N CYS A 257 8.52 -7.64 -6.37
CA CYS A 257 9.13 -6.41 -5.86
C CYS A 257 9.42 -5.37 -6.95
N ASP A 258 9.27 -5.72 -8.23
CA ASP A 258 9.33 -4.81 -9.37
C ASP A 258 7.96 -4.19 -9.60
N ARG A 259 7.77 -2.94 -9.15
CA ARG A 259 6.45 -2.37 -8.96
C ARG A 259 6.28 -0.96 -9.47
N GLU A 260 5.05 -0.66 -9.81
CA GLU A 260 4.58 0.64 -10.25
C GLU A 260 3.25 0.98 -9.58
N ALA A 261 3.01 2.26 -9.34
CA ALA A 261 1.72 2.74 -8.88
C ALA A 261 1.27 3.98 -9.66
N TYR A 262 -0.04 4.11 -9.81
CA TYR A 262 -0.73 5.23 -10.44
C TYR A 262 -1.53 5.94 -9.35
N HIS A 263 -1.09 7.15 -9.05
CA HIS A 263 -1.65 7.98 -8.00
C HIS A 263 -2.74 8.87 -8.58
N GLY A 264 -3.98 8.65 -8.13
CA GLY A 264 -5.18 9.28 -8.67
C GLY A 264 -5.79 8.51 -9.86
N PRO A 265 -6.91 8.99 -10.41
CA PRO A 265 -7.57 10.25 -10.07
C PRO A 265 -8.29 10.18 -8.73
N THR A 266 -8.61 11.35 -8.20
CA THR A 266 -9.54 11.49 -7.06
C THR A 266 -10.64 12.46 -7.45
N TYR A 267 -11.87 12.10 -7.13
CA TYR A 267 -13.06 12.90 -7.41
C TYR A 267 -13.64 13.40 -6.08
N TRP A 268 -13.94 14.70 -5.98
CA TRP A 268 -14.54 15.30 -4.79
C TRP A 268 -16.01 15.61 -5.00
N TYR A 269 -16.82 15.32 -3.99
CA TYR A 269 -18.26 15.55 -3.96
C TYR A 269 -18.69 16.26 -2.66
N ASN A 270 -17.79 17.03 -2.04
CA ASN A 270 -17.95 17.62 -0.71
C ASN A 270 -17.95 19.15 -0.71
N GLY A 271 -18.82 19.82 -1.48
CA GLY A 271 -18.78 21.28 -1.61
C GLY A 271 -18.83 22.06 -0.29
N SER A 272 -19.65 21.62 0.69
CA SER A 272 -19.82 22.33 1.98
C SER A 272 -20.04 21.43 3.19
N GLY A 273 -19.93 20.11 3.03
CA GLY A 273 -20.16 19.15 4.11
C GLY A 273 -18.99 19.06 5.11
N PRO A 274 -19.17 18.29 6.22
CA PRO A 274 -18.08 18.06 7.15
C PRO A 274 -16.87 17.40 6.48
N THR A 275 -15.68 17.91 6.78
CA THR A 275 -14.42 17.42 6.21
C THR A 275 -13.90 16.16 6.91
N VAL A 276 -14.46 15.82 8.05
CA VAL A 276 -14.20 14.58 8.79
C VAL A 276 -15.53 13.88 9.02
N PHE A 277 -15.59 12.59 8.69
CA PHE A 277 -16.78 11.76 8.85
C PHE A 277 -16.36 10.30 8.97
N TYR A 278 -17.32 9.40 9.18
CA TYR A 278 -17.06 7.99 9.39
C TYR A 278 -17.85 7.12 8.41
N THR A 279 -17.20 6.07 7.93
CA THR A 279 -17.79 5.04 7.08
C THR A 279 -17.58 3.64 7.67
N ASP A 280 -18.41 2.71 7.22
CA ASP A 280 -18.12 1.30 7.37
C ASP A 280 -16.93 0.92 6.47
N ALA A 281 -16.58 -0.36 6.47
CA ALA A 281 -15.46 -0.85 5.70
C ALA A 281 -15.65 -0.71 4.18
N TYR A 282 -16.87 -0.52 3.68
CA TYR A 282 -17.17 -0.43 2.24
C TYR A 282 -17.59 0.97 1.82
N GLY A 283 -17.26 1.99 2.63
CA GLY A 283 -17.48 3.39 2.32
C GLY A 283 -18.92 3.88 2.53
N LYS A 284 -19.81 3.08 3.12
CA LYS A 284 -21.17 3.53 3.45
C LYS A 284 -21.18 4.36 4.73
N PRO A 285 -22.05 5.39 4.84
CA PRO A 285 -22.13 6.22 6.05
C PRO A 285 -22.42 5.42 7.33
N GLY A 286 -21.77 5.80 8.43
CA GLY A 286 -21.83 5.08 9.72
C GLY A 286 -20.53 4.32 9.97
N GLY A 287 -20.37 3.55 11.05
CA GLY A 287 -19.14 2.75 11.27
C GLY A 287 -17.95 3.49 11.92
N ASN A 288 -16.77 2.87 11.87
CA ASN A 288 -15.60 3.26 12.68
C ASN A 288 -14.40 3.74 11.83
N LEU A 289 -14.48 3.69 10.50
CA LEU A 289 -13.39 4.15 9.65
C LEU A 289 -13.49 5.66 9.46
N ARG A 290 -12.50 6.38 9.98
CA ARG A 290 -12.42 7.83 9.87
C ARG A 290 -11.94 8.23 8.49
N GLN A 291 -12.71 9.06 7.82
CA GLN A 291 -12.38 9.66 6.52
C GLN A 291 -12.07 11.15 6.70
N GLU A 292 -11.16 11.68 5.88
CA GLU A 292 -10.98 13.12 5.71
C GLU A 292 -11.11 13.51 4.23
N VAL A 293 -11.93 14.51 3.93
CA VAL A 293 -12.13 15.02 2.56
C VAL A 293 -12.29 16.54 2.62
N SER A 294 -11.42 17.29 1.94
CA SER A 294 -11.55 18.75 1.79
C SER A 294 -12.86 19.19 1.14
N ASN A 295 -13.22 20.45 1.31
CA ASN A 295 -14.44 21.01 0.72
C ASN A 295 -14.25 21.42 -0.74
N HIS A 296 -14.54 20.51 -1.66
CA HIS A 296 -14.38 20.67 -3.10
C HIS A 296 -15.46 19.90 -3.88
N THR A 297 -15.62 20.20 -5.17
CA THR A 297 -16.55 19.49 -6.08
C THR A 297 -15.85 19.08 -7.39
N ASP A 298 -14.53 19.04 -7.37
CA ASP A 298 -13.69 18.87 -8.54
C ASP A 298 -13.64 17.42 -8.99
N ILE A 299 -13.83 17.22 -10.30
CA ILE A 299 -13.78 15.91 -10.93
C ILE A 299 -12.35 15.69 -11.44
N GLY A 300 -11.50 15.16 -10.57
CA GLY A 300 -10.08 15.02 -10.85
C GLY A 300 -9.36 16.34 -10.57
N ILE A 301 -8.10 16.20 -10.19
CA ILE A 301 -7.15 17.31 -10.13
C ILE A 301 -5.90 16.93 -10.90
N PRO A 302 -5.14 17.90 -11.43
CA PRO A 302 -3.82 17.64 -11.97
C PRO A 302 -2.90 16.98 -10.92
N MET A 303 -2.49 15.74 -11.22
CA MET A 303 -1.54 14.97 -10.41
C MET A 303 -0.12 15.05 -10.97
N ALA A 304 0.00 15.27 -12.29
CA ALA A 304 1.26 15.33 -13.00
C ALA A 304 1.27 16.41 -14.07
N HIS A 305 2.44 16.95 -14.39
CA HIS A 305 2.65 17.82 -15.55
C HIS A 305 3.87 17.40 -16.37
N ARG A 306 3.79 17.57 -17.68
CA ARG A 306 4.90 17.56 -18.65
C ARG A 306 4.68 18.69 -19.66
N ALA A 307 5.70 19.01 -20.47
CA ALA A 307 5.64 20.05 -21.50
C ALA A 307 4.44 19.94 -22.48
N ASP A 308 3.80 18.78 -22.59
CA ASP A 308 2.63 18.50 -23.43
C ASP A 308 1.28 18.54 -22.68
N GLY A 309 1.26 18.79 -21.37
CA GLY A 309 0.03 19.03 -20.61
C GLY A 309 0.02 18.46 -19.18
N GLU A 310 -1.13 18.63 -18.54
CA GLU A 310 -1.44 18.09 -17.21
C GLU A 310 -2.19 16.76 -17.31
N LEU A 311 -1.97 15.87 -16.34
CA LEU A 311 -2.66 14.59 -16.23
C LEU A 311 -3.26 14.45 -14.83
N ASN A 312 -4.42 13.82 -14.75
CA ASN A 312 -5.11 13.54 -13.50
C ASN A 312 -4.58 12.29 -12.77
N GLN A 313 -3.46 11.74 -13.23
CA GLN A 313 -2.75 10.63 -12.60
C GLN A 313 -1.25 10.88 -12.66
N PHE A 314 -0.52 10.39 -11.65
CA PHE A 314 0.93 10.33 -11.66
C PHE A 314 1.40 8.87 -11.55
N LYS A 315 2.12 8.39 -12.56
CA LYS A 315 2.72 7.05 -12.59
C LYS A 315 4.09 7.09 -11.92
N TYR A 316 4.37 6.14 -11.04
CA TYR A 316 5.67 6.01 -10.38
C TYR A 316 6.13 4.56 -10.29
N HIS A 317 7.14 4.22 -11.10
CA HIS A 317 7.84 2.94 -11.05
C HIS A 317 8.98 3.00 -10.05
N ARG A 318 8.93 2.13 -9.04
CA ARG A 318 9.96 2.00 -8.00
C ARG A 318 10.15 0.53 -7.60
N PRO A 319 11.15 -0.14 -8.20
CA PRO A 319 11.56 -1.45 -7.74
C PRO A 319 12.06 -1.38 -6.30
N THR A 320 11.67 -2.37 -5.51
CA THR A 320 12.10 -2.54 -4.12
C THR A 320 12.82 -3.86 -3.90
N CYS A 321 13.19 -4.50 -5.01
CA CYS A 321 13.96 -5.73 -5.01
C CYS A 321 15.30 -5.50 -4.32
N GLY A 322 15.63 -6.41 -3.40
CA GLY A 322 16.84 -6.31 -2.60
C GLY A 322 17.16 -7.63 -1.90
N PRO A 323 18.32 -7.69 -1.21
CA PRO A 323 18.74 -8.87 -0.48
C PRO A 323 17.68 -9.32 0.53
N GLY A 324 17.53 -10.64 0.69
CA GLY A 324 16.66 -11.22 1.71
C GLY A 324 15.18 -11.29 1.38
N ILE A 325 14.74 -10.80 0.21
CA ILE A 325 13.37 -10.98 -0.27
C ILE A 325 13.20 -12.42 -0.81
N GLY A 326 12.23 -13.13 -0.26
CA GLY A 326 11.93 -14.52 -0.60
C GLY A 326 10.85 -14.65 -1.68
N ALA A 327 10.65 -15.87 -2.17
CA ALA A 327 9.59 -16.21 -3.14
C ALA A 327 8.17 -16.26 -2.52
N ARG A 328 7.98 -15.68 -1.33
CA ARG A 328 6.68 -15.58 -0.63
C ARG A 328 6.44 -14.15 -0.12
N ASN A 329 7.07 -13.17 -0.78
CA ASN A 329 6.83 -11.75 -0.56
C ASN A 329 5.38 -11.33 -0.88
#